data_AF-A0A2V7JMY3-F1
#
_entry.id   AF-A0A2V7JMY3-F1
#
_cell.length_a   1.000
_cell.length_b   1.000
_cell.length_c   1.000
_cell.angle_alpha   90.00
_cell.angle_beta   90.00
_cell.angle_gamma   90.00
#
_symmetry.space_group_name_H-M   'P 1'
#
loop_
_entity.id
_entity.type
_entity.pdbx_description
1 polymer ?
#
loop_
_entity_poly.entity_id
_entity_poly.type
_entity_poly.pdbx_seq_one_letter_code
_entity_poly.pdbx_strand_id
1 'polypeptide(L)'
;MPNRRSAPRRRTSCSSAPTSSRRAFGARDGRSECRANRAIIVAVAGGEQREPVLDLWPEPQQERTIFLRPDRVSRLLGTAIERSETEQLLSAVGFFVAPKEARLAVQVPGWRPDVTREVDLVEEVARLKGYDAFPDELRPYRPGTVPDAPEEQTRARVRDRLVRAGFLEARTLSLGPPDGPETVAIRNPLSAEEAHLRRRLLPGLIRSRARGGAGSGERVPPRRMDFRCGSTHGRPASAPLV
;
A
#
# COMPACT_ATOMS: atom_id res chain seq x y z
N MET A 1 6.92 -17.45 -3.49
CA MET A 1 7.06 -16.10 -2.89
C MET A 1 8.33 -16.09 -2.04
N PRO A 2 9.45 -15.48 -2.49
CA PRO A 2 10.68 -15.50 -1.71
C PRO A 2 10.57 -14.61 -0.46
N ASN A 3 11.01 -15.17 0.67
CA ASN A 3 10.83 -14.64 2.01
C ASN A 3 11.75 -13.42 2.25
N ARG A 4 11.20 -12.19 2.32
CA ARG A 4 11.91 -10.92 2.58
C ARG A 4 12.45 -10.79 4.02
N ARG A 5 12.86 -11.88 4.68
CA ARG A 5 13.19 -11.89 6.12
C ARG A 5 14.66 -11.56 6.44
N SER A 6 15.55 -11.54 5.47
CA SER A 6 16.99 -11.37 5.71
C SER A 6 17.44 -9.93 5.94
N ALA A 7 16.61 -8.92 5.66
CA ALA A 7 16.96 -7.52 5.88
C ALA A 7 15.86 -6.76 6.66
N PRO A 8 15.81 -6.91 8.00
CA PRO A 8 15.61 -5.70 8.79
C PRO A 8 16.44 -5.61 10.08
N ARG A 9 17.30 -6.58 10.41
CA ARG A 9 17.99 -6.59 11.73
C ARG A 9 19.30 -5.80 11.79
N ARG A 10 19.90 -5.41 10.67
CA ARG A 10 21.04 -4.49 10.65
C ARG A 10 20.61 -3.23 9.94
N ARG A 11 20.63 -2.08 10.64
CA ARG A 11 20.53 -0.74 10.04
C ARG A 11 21.80 -0.46 9.23
N THR A 12 22.00 -1.18 8.14
CA THR A 12 22.97 -0.84 7.11
C THR A 12 22.19 -0.32 5.91
N SER A 13 21.59 0.86 6.06
CA SER A 13 21.19 1.67 4.91
C SER A 13 22.45 2.22 4.27
N CYS A 14 23.14 1.38 3.50
CA CYS A 14 24.24 1.84 2.66
C CYS A 14 23.61 2.62 1.50
N SER A 15 23.71 3.94 1.55
CA SER A 15 23.14 4.91 0.60
C SER A 15 23.77 4.85 -0.80
N SER A 16 24.76 3.98 -1.03
CA SER A 16 25.54 3.92 -2.27
C SER A 16 25.46 2.60 -3.03
N ALA A 17 24.62 1.64 -2.64
CA ALA A 17 24.52 0.35 -3.34
C ALA A 17 23.15 0.15 -4.02
N PRO A 18 23.01 0.33 -5.35
CA PRO A 18 21.78 -0.01 -6.09
C PRO A 18 21.49 -1.53 -6.08
N THR A 19 22.39 -2.34 -5.55
CA THR A 19 22.38 -3.80 -5.60
C THR A 19 21.39 -4.44 -4.62
N SER A 20 21.12 -3.83 -3.46
CA SER A 20 20.25 -4.42 -2.42
C SER A 20 18.77 -4.32 -2.78
N SER A 21 18.35 -3.20 -3.35
CA SER A 21 16.99 -3.00 -3.87
C SER A 21 16.72 -3.83 -5.12
N ARG A 22 17.70 -3.94 -6.05
CA ARG A 22 17.57 -4.80 -7.25
C ARG A 22 17.30 -6.26 -6.92
N ARG A 23 17.88 -6.80 -5.85
CA ARG A 23 17.60 -8.18 -5.39
C ARG A 23 16.18 -8.37 -4.86
N ALA A 24 15.56 -7.31 -4.33
CA ALA A 24 14.21 -7.39 -3.75
C ALA A 24 13.08 -7.42 -4.80
N PHE A 25 13.36 -6.98 -6.03
CA PHE A 25 12.38 -6.85 -7.12
C PHE A 25 12.46 -7.94 -8.20
N GLY A 26 13.22 -9.01 -7.96
CA GLY A 26 13.48 -10.05 -8.96
C GLY A 26 14.62 -9.63 -9.88
N ALA A 27 15.60 -10.51 -10.05
CA ALA A 27 16.76 -10.21 -10.88
C ALA A 27 16.34 -10.14 -12.35
N ARG A 28 16.90 -9.16 -13.08
CA ARG A 28 16.95 -9.17 -14.56
C ARG A 28 17.68 -10.44 -15.02
N ASP A 29 17.53 -10.82 -16.29
CA ASP A 29 18.32 -11.91 -16.86
C ASP A 29 19.83 -11.61 -16.69
N GLY A 30 20.43 -12.20 -15.65
CA GLY A 30 21.81 -11.96 -15.25
C GLY A 30 22.81 -12.33 -16.33
N ARG A 31 22.42 -13.13 -17.33
CA ARG A 31 23.26 -13.51 -18.46
C ARG A 31 23.60 -12.31 -19.35
N SER A 32 22.64 -11.41 -19.57
CA SER A 32 22.84 -10.23 -20.41
C SER A 32 23.81 -9.22 -19.78
N GLU A 33 23.66 -8.98 -18.48
CA GLU A 33 24.50 -8.05 -17.72
C GLU A 33 25.95 -8.57 -17.57
N CYS A 34 26.14 -9.85 -17.28
CA CYS A 34 27.48 -10.46 -17.20
C CYS A 34 28.23 -10.42 -18.54
N ARG A 35 27.52 -10.66 -19.66
CA ARG A 35 28.12 -10.56 -21.01
C ARG A 35 28.54 -9.14 -21.35
N ALA A 36 27.68 -8.15 -21.08
CA ALA A 36 27.96 -6.74 -21.35
C ALA A 36 29.14 -6.22 -20.51
N ASN A 37 29.16 -6.50 -19.20
CA ASN A 37 30.24 -6.08 -18.31
C ASN A 37 31.58 -6.69 -18.73
N ARG A 38 31.58 -7.97 -19.10
CA ARG A 38 32.79 -8.63 -19.62
C ARG A 38 33.29 -7.93 -20.88
N ALA A 39 32.42 -7.66 -21.85
CA ALA A 39 32.81 -7.02 -23.10
C ALA A 39 33.50 -5.67 -22.86
N ILE A 40 33.00 -4.90 -21.89
CA ILE A 40 33.61 -3.62 -21.48
C ILE A 40 35.00 -3.84 -20.85
N ILE A 41 35.15 -4.82 -19.95
CA ILE A 41 36.44 -5.11 -19.30
C ILE A 41 37.50 -5.52 -20.32
N VAL A 42 37.15 -6.38 -21.28
CA VAL A 42 38.05 -6.78 -22.36
C VAL A 42 38.44 -5.57 -23.21
N ALA A 43 37.47 -4.74 -23.58
CA ALA A 43 37.69 -3.59 -24.46
C ALA A 43 38.50 -2.46 -23.82
N VAL A 44 38.37 -2.23 -22.51
CA VAL A 44 38.93 -1.04 -21.84
C VAL A 44 40.12 -1.37 -20.94
N ALA A 45 40.13 -2.54 -20.31
CA ALA A 45 41.13 -2.91 -19.31
C ALA A 45 42.11 -3.99 -19.80
N GLY A 46 41.98 -4.45 -21.05
CA GLY A 46 42.88 -5.46 -21.65
C GLY A 46 42.80 -6.85 -21.00
N GLY A 47 41.69 -7.16 -20.30
CA GLY A 47 41.49 -8.45 -19.66
C GLY A 47 41.17 -9.57 -20.66
N GLU A 48 41.51 -10.81 -20.30
CA GLU A 48 41.21 -12.02 -21.09
C GLU A 48 40.29 -12.96 -20.29
N GLN A 49 39.33 -13.62 -20.98
CA GLN A 49 38.48 -14.61 -20.33
C GLN A 49 39.22 -15.95 -20.20
N ARG A 50 39.48 -16.38 -18.97
CA ARG A 50 40.13 -17.67 -18.67
C ARG A 50 39.16 -18.86 -18.72
N GLU A 51 37.95 -18.69 -18.21
CA GLU A 51 36.97 -19.78 -18.04
C GLU A 51 35.58 -19.37 -18.55
N PRO A 52 34.76 -20.32 -19.01
CA PRO A 52 33.37 -20.03 -19.40
C PRO A 52 32.57 -19.45 -18.23
N VAL A 53 31.57 -18.63 -18.55
CA VAL A 53 30.70 -18.03 -17.53
C VAL A 53 29.93 -19.15 -16.83
N LEU A 54 30.12 -19.26 -15.52
CA LEU A 54 29.37 -20.18 -14.68
C LEU A 54 28.04 -19.52 -14.27
N ASP A 55 26.94 -20.04 -14.78
CA ASP A 55 25.58 -19.64 -14.40
C ASP A 55 25.01 -20.67 -13.41
N LEU A 56 25.00 -20.33 -12.11
CA LEU A 56 24.44 -21.16 -11.04
C LEU A 56 22.97 -20.85 -10.77
N TRP A 57 22.21 -20.43 -11.78
CA TRP A 57 20.79 -20.13 -11.62
C TRP A 57 19.94 -21.40 -11.76
N PRO A 58 19.32 -21.91 -10.68
CA PRO A 58 18.71 -23.24 -10.68
C PRO A 58 17.43 -23.36 -11.54
N GLU A 59 16.70 -22.26 -11.73
CA GLU A 59 15.46 -22.23 -12.52
C GLU A 59 15.35 -20.91 -13.30
N PRO A 60 15.79 -20.85 -14.57
CA PRO A 60 15.64 -19.64 -15.37
C PRO A 60 14.17 -19.28 -15.48
N GLN A 61 13.83 -18.03 -15.15
CA GLN A 61 12.45 -17.58 -15.22
C GLN A 61 12.01 -17.58 -16.68
N GLN A 62 11.11 -18.50 -17.02
CA GLN A 62 10.60 -18.64 -18.38
C GLN A 62 9.74 -17.44 -18.76
N GLU A 63 9.82 -17.04 -20.02
CA GLU A 63 8.90 -16.07 -20.62
C GLU A 63 7.48 -16.58 -20.45
N ARG A 64 6.60 -15.70 -19.98
CA ARG A 64 5.22 -16.06 -19.66
C ARG A 64 4.32 -15.54 -20.75
N THR A 65 3.54 -16.43 -21.37
CA THR A 65 2.47 -16.00 -22.27
C THR A 65 1.18 -15.78 -21.47
N ILE A 66 0.65 -14.56 -21.52
CA ILE A 66 -0.63 -14.18 -20.93
C ILE A 66 -1.59 -13.84 -22.06
N PHE A 67 -2.80 -14.37 -22.01
CA PHE A 67 -3.84 -14.04 -22.98
C PHE A 67 -4.64 -12.82 -22.52
N LEU A 68 -4.69 -11.79 -23.37
CA LEU A 68 -5.44 -10.56 -23.15
C LEU A 68 -6.64 -10.48 -24.09
N ARG A 69 -7.83 -10.23 -23.54
CA ARG A 69 -9.04 -9.93 -24.33
C ARG A 69 -9.18 -8.41 -24.51
N PRO A 70 -9.18 -7.88 -25.75
CA PRO A 70 -9.41 -6.45 -26.00
C PRO A 70 -10.71 -5.94 -25.37
N ASP A 71 -11.81 -6.70 -25.47
CA ASP A 71 -13.09 -6.31 -24.85
C ASP A 71 -13.02 -6.17 -23.32
N ARG A 72 -12.14 -6.93 -22.67
CA ARG A 72 -11.95 -6.86 -21.22
C ARG A 72 -11.20 -5.59 -20.84
N VAL A 73 -10.26 -5.13 -21.67
CA VAL A 73 -9.54 -3.86 -21.48
C VAL A 73 -10.57 -2.73 -21.42
N SER A 74 -11.39 -2.61 -22.46
CA SER A 74 -12.40 -1.55 -22.55
C SER A 74 -13.43 -1.61 -21.42
N ARG A 75 -13.81 -2.82 -20.98
CA ARG A 75 -14.75 -3.01 -19.87
C ARG A 75 -14.17 -2.57 -18.52
N LEU A 76 -12.91 -2.89 -18.25
CA LEU A 76 -12.27 -2.57 -16.97
C LEU A 76 -11.88 -1.10 -16.88
N LEU A 77 -11.36 -0.53 -17.97
CA LEU A 77 -10.99 0.88 -18.03
C LEU A 77 -12.20 1.78 -18.30
N GLY A 78 -13.30 1.19 -18.75
CA GLY A 78 -14.56 1.86 -18.99
C GLY A 78 -14.53 2.84 -20.18
N THR A 79 -13.49 2.81 -21.00
CA THR A 79 -13.41 3.55 -22.26
C THR A 79 -13.12 2.58 -23.39
N ALA A 80 -13.59 2.87 -24.59
CA ALA A 80 -13.25 2.06 -25.75
C ALA A 80 -11.76 2.25 -26.07
N ILE A 81 -11.01 1.15 -26.08
CA ILE A 81 -9.62 1.13 -26.54
C ILE A 81 -9.54 0.16 -27.71
N GLU A 82 -9.06 0.67 -28.83
CA GLU A 82 -8.89 -0.13 -30.03
C GLU A 82 -7.86 -1.23 -29.80
N ARG A 83 -8.08 -2.36 -30.47
CA ARG A 83 -7.15 -3.49 -30.40
C ARG A 83 -5.75 -3.09 -30.85
N SER A 84 -5.65 -2.32 -31.93
CA SER A 84 -4.37 -1.81 -32.47
C SER A 84 -3.64 -0.91 -31.47
N GLU A 85 -4.36 -0.03 -30.77
CA GLU A 85 -3.79 0.81 -29.72
C GLU A 85 -3.25 -0.04 -28.56
N THR A 86 -4.01 -1.05 -28.13
CA THR A 86 -3.57 -2.00 -27.09
C THR A 86 -2.27 -2.72 -27.48
N GLU A 87 -2.18 -3.21 -28.72
CA GLU A 87 -0.99 -3.88 -29.25
C GLU A 87 0.22 -2.93 -29.30
N GLN A 88 0.02 -1.68 -29.73
CA GLN A 88 1.06 -0.65 -29.79
C GLN A 88 1.60 -0.29 -28.40
N LEU A 89 0.71 -0.05 -27.44
CA LEU A 89 1.08 0.31 -26.07
C LEU A 89 1.90 -0.81 -25.42
N LEU A 90 1.43 -2.05 -25.47
CA LEU A 90 2.16 -3.18 -24.88
C LEU A 90 3.51 -3.45 -25.58
N SER A 91 3.56 -3.30 -26.90
CA SER A 91 4.82 -3.44 -27.64
C SER A 91 5.84 -2.35 -27.28
N ALA A 92 5.39 -1.13 -27.00
CA ALA A 92 6.26 -0.01 -26.62
C ALA A 92 7.03 -0.24 -25.32
N VAL A 93 6.54 -1.10 -24.42
CA VAL A 93 7.24 -1.49 -23.17
C VAL A 93 8.01 -2.80 -23.28
N GLY A 94 8.17 -3.32 -24.50
CA GLY A 94 8.97 -4.51 -24.78
C GLY A 94 8.24 -5.83 -24.55
N PHE A 95 6.89 -5.84 -24.58
CA PHE A 95 6.14 -7.09 -24.64
C PHE A 95 6.00 -7.54 -26.09
N PHE A 96 6.12 -8.84 -26.34
CA PHE A 96 5.82 -9.37 -27.66
C PHE A 96 4.34 -9.73 -27.73
N VAL A 97 3.60 -9.08 -28.64
CA VAL A 97 2.16 -9.26 -28.79
C VAL A 97 1.87 -9.96 -30.11
N ALA A 98 1.23 -11.12 -30.05
CA ALA A 98 0.79 -11.86 -31.21
C ALA A 98 -0.74 -11.98 -31.25
N PRO A 99 -1.39 -11.76 -32.41
CA PRO A 99 -2.82 -12.00 -32.56
C PRO A 99 -3.12 -13.49 -32.39
N LYS A 100 -4.16 -13.81 -31.61
CA LYS A 100 -4.67 -15.18 -31.45
C LYS A 100 -6.19 -15.17 -31.35
N GLU A 101 -6.87 -15.44 -32.46
CA GLU A 101 -8.34 -15.38 -32.57
C GLU A 101 -8.88 -14.02 -32.06
N ALA A 102 -9.83 -14.05 -31.12
CA ALA A 102 -10.40 -12.87 -30.45
C ALA A 102 -9.55 -12.33 -29.28
N ARG A 103 -8.30 -12.79 -29.13
CA ARG A 103 -7.39 -12.43 -28.04
C ARG A 103 -6.02 -12.03 -28.56
N LEU A 104 -5.21 -11.49 -27.66
CA LEU A 104 -3.79 -11.22 -27.84
C LEU A 104 -2.99 -12.20 -26.97
N ALA A 105 -2.03 -12.89 -27.56
CA ALA A 105 -1.02 -13.65 -26.84
C ALA A 105 0.15 -12.72 -26.53
N VAL A 106 0.29 -12.33 -25.27
CA VAL A 106 1.31 -11.38 -24.82
C VAL A 106 2.41 -12.14 -24.11
N GLN A 107 3.61 -12.16 -24.67
CA GLN A 107 4.79 -12.71 -24.01
C GLN A 107 5.42 -11.62 -23.15
N VAL A 108 5.42 -11.89 -21.85
CA VAL A 108 5.98 -11.03 -20.83
C VAL A 108 7.45 -11.40 -20.63
N PRO A 109 8.37 -10.44 -20.76
CA PRO A 109 9.79 -10.70 -20.59
C PRO A 109 10.12 -10.96 -19.11
N GLY A 110 11.16 -11.76 -18.85
CA GLY A 110 11.52 -12.21 -17.50
C GLY A 110 11.85 -11.08 -16.50
N TRP A 111 12.18 -9.88 -16.97
CA TRP A 111 12.44 -8.70 -16.12
C TRP A 111 11.17 -8.02 -15.59
N ARG A 112 9.97 -8.50 -15.98
CA ARG A 112 8.66 -8.09 -15.43
C ARG A 112 8.02 -9.20 -14.59
N PRO A 113 8.58 -9.56 -13.43
CA PRO A 113 8.04 -10.61 -12.56
C PRO A 113 6.70 -10.22 -11.92
N ASP A 114 6.36 -8.93 -11.93
CA ASP A 114 5.11 -8.35 -11.45
C ASP A 114 3.91 -8.68 -12.36
N VAL A 115 4.15 -8.85 -13.67
CA VAL A 115 3.09 -9.09 -14.66
C VAL A 115 2.82 -10.58 -14.79
N THR A 116 1.71 -11.02 -14.21
CA THR A 116 1.39 -12.45 -14.05
C THR A 116 0.00 -12.85 -14.52
N ARG A 117 -0.90 -11.88 -14.67
CA ARG A 117 -2.32 -12.04 -14.99
C ARG A 117 -2.75 -11.07 -16.08
N GLU A 118 -3.89 -11.36 -16.69
CA GLU A 118 -4.53 -10.50 -17.70
C GLU A 118 -4.77 -9.07 -17.17
N VAL A 119 -5.13 -8.91 -15.90
CA VAL A 119 -5.38 -7.58 -15.29
C VAL A 119 -4.12 -6.74 -15.17
N ASP A 120 -2.94 -7.37 -15.01
CA ASP A 120 -1.67 -6.66 -14.92
C ASP A 120 -1.32 -6.05 -16.31
N LEU A 121 -1.71 -6.72 -17.40
CA LEU A 121 -1.61 -6.16 -18.76
C LEU A 121 -2.58 -4.99 -18.98
N VAL A 122 -3.79 -5.07 -18.41
CA VAL A 122 -4.77 -3.98 -18.47
C VAL A 122 -4.26 -2.75 -17.73
N GLU A 123 -3.59 -2.94 -16.59
CA GLU A 123 -2.90 -1.86 -15.87
C GLU A 123 -1.79 -1.25 -16.73
N GLU A 124 -0.98 -2.05 -17.42
CA GLU A 124 0.06 -1.53 -18.32
C GLU A 124 -0.52 -0.68 -19.45
N VAL A 125 -1.62 -1.13 -20.07
CA VAL A 125 -2.36 -0.34 -21.07
C VAL A 125 -2.83 0.99 -20.47
N ALA A 126 -3.41 0.97 -19.26
CA ALA A 126 -3.90 2.17 -18.60
C ALA A 126 -2.77 3.16 -18.27
N ARG A 127 -1.67 2.64 -17.72
CA ARG A 127 -0.48 3.42 -17.36
C ARG A 127 0.15 4.07 -18.57
N LEU A 128 0.18 3.39 -19.71
CA LEU A 128 0.81 3.89 -20.94
C LEU A 128 -0.08 4.84 -21.74
N LYS A 129 -1.40 4.61 -21.73
CA LYS A 129 -2.36 5.59 -22.26
C LYS A 129 -2.36 6.88 -21.44
N GLY A 130 -2.06 6.77 -20.15
CA GLY A 130 -2.06 7.88 -19.19
C GLY A 130 -3.38 7.93 -18.43
N TYR A 131 -3.31 8.04 -17.11
CA TYR A 131 -4.50 8.01 -16.26
C TYR A 131 -5.44 9.21 -16.50
N ASP A 132 -4.87 10.34 -16.94
CA ASP A 132 -5.63 11.56 -17.25
C ASP A 132 -6.51 11.42 -18.51
N ALA A 133 -6.29 10.38 -19.32
CA ALA A 133 -7.10 10.12 -20.51
C ALA A 133 -8.44 9.40 -20.21
N PHE A 134 -8.66 8.96 -18.97
CA PHE A 134 -9.88 8.28 -18.57
C PHE A 134 -10.91 9.27 -18.02
N PRO A 135 -12.22 9.09 -18.32
CA PRO A 135 -13.26 9.94 -17.77
C PRO A 135 -13.29 9.90 -16.24
N ASP A 136 -13.43 11.06 -15.61
CA ASP A 136 -13.64 11.23 -14.17
C ASP A 136 -15.13 11.25 -13.79
N GLU A 137 -16.01 11.02 -14.78
CA GLU A 137 -17.46 11.04 -14.61
C GLU A 137 -17.98 9.83 -13.82
N LEU A 138 -18.88 10.11 -12.88
CA LEU A 138 -19.65 9.08 -12.20
C LEU A 138 -20.64 8.45 -13.18
N ARG A 139 -20.41 7.17 -13.52
CA ARG A 139 -21.38 6.40 -14.30
C ARG A 139 -22.68 6.21 -13.52
N PRO A 140 -23.81 5.99 -14.23
CA PRO A 140 -25.06 5.61 -13.60
C PRO A 140 -24.85 4.44 -12.64
N TYR A 141 -25.22 4.65 -11.38
CA TYR A 141 -25.14 3.65 -10.33
C TYR A 141 -26.52 3.48 -9.71
N ARG A 142 -26.75 2.33 -9.08
CA ARG A 142 -27.97 2.11 -8.30
C ARG A 142 -27.77 2.73 -6.92
N PRO A 143 -28.57 3.74 -6.52
CA PRO A 143 -28.50 4.26 -5.16
C PRO A 143 -28.74 3.13 -4.15
N GLY A 144 -27.91 3.08 -3.12
CA GLY A 144 -28.14 2.18 -1.99
C GLY A 144 -29.44 2.58 -1.28
N THR A 145 -30.29 1.60 -0.97
CA THR A 145 -31.51 1.81 -0.17
C THR A 145 -31.30 1.47 1.31
N VAL A 146 -30.07 1.16 1.69
CA VAL A 146 -29.72 0.79 3.07
C VAL A 146 -29.62 2.09 3.88
N PRO A 147 -30.50 2.30 4.88
CA PRO A 147 -30.40 3.48 5.73
C PRO A 147 -29.12 3.41 6.58
N ASP A 148 -28.67 4.57 7.05
CA ASP A 148 -27.58 4.64 8.01
C ASP A 148 -27.89 3.78 9.24
N ALA A 149 -26.87 3.11 9.79
CA ALA A 149 -27.03 2.30 10.98
C ALA A 149 -27.68 3.14 12.11
N PRO A 150 -28.71 2.63 12.83
CA PRO A 150 -29.38 3.37 13.89
C PRO A 150 -28.43 3.92 14.96
N GLU A 151 -27.32 3.22 15.23
CA GLU A 151 -26.27 3.66 16.14
C GLU A 151 -25.55 4.93 15.64
N GLU A 152 -25.25 5.03 14.33
CA GLU A 152 -24.64 6.24 13.76
C GLU A 152 -25.60 7.43 13.88
N GLN A 153 -26.88 7.22 13.53
CA GLN A 153 -27.89 8.26 13.64
C GLN A 153 -28.04 8.75 15.09
N THR A 154 -28.04 7.81 16.05
CA THR A 154 -28.12 8.14 17.48
C THR A 154 -26.88 8.90 17.93
N ARG A 155 -25.69 8.45 17.54
CA ARG A 155 -24.41 9.11 17.84
C ARG A 155 -24.35 10.52 17.27
N ALA A 156 -24.85 10.74 16.05
CA ALA A 156 -24.95 12.05 15.43
C ALA A 156 -25.90 12.97 16.21
N ARG A 157 -27.09 12.48 16.60
CA ARG A 157 -28.07 13.24 17.41
C ARG A 157 -27.51 13.64 18.78
N VAL A 158 -26.82 12.73 19.48
CA VAL A 158 -26.20 13.02 20.78
C VAL A 158 -25.11 14.09 20.63
N ARG A 159 -24.28 13.98 19.60
CA ARG A 159 -23.22 14.95 19.31
C ARG A 159 -23.78 16.35 19.04
N ASP A 160 -24.79 16.45 18.17
CA ASP A 160 -25.45 17.72 17.85
C ASP A 160 -26.05 18.38 19.11
N ARG A 161 -26.73 17.60 19.96
CA ARG A 161 -27.28 18.11 21.23
C ARG A 161 -26.21 18.62 22.19
N LEU A 162 -25.08 17.92 22.32
CA LEU A 162 -23.98 18.35 23.20
C LEU A 162 -23.31 19.62 22.67
N VAL A 163 -23.10 19.73 21.36
CA VAL A 163 -22.54 20.94 20.73
C VAL A 163 -23.48 22.13 20.95
N ARG A 164 -24.79 21.96 20.73
CA ARG A 164 -25.78 23.02 20.97
C ARG A 164 -25.86 23.44 22.44
N ALA A 165 -25.55 22.55 23.36
CA ALA A 165 -25.45 22.85 24.79
C ALA A 165 -24.13 23.56 25.19
N GLY A 166 -23.25 23.88 24.22
CA GLY A 166 -22.00 24.59 24.46
C GLY A 166 -20.81 23.68 24.78
N PHE A 167 -20.92 22.36 24.61
CA PHE A 167 -19.79 21.46 24.77
C PHE A 167 -18.93 21.42 23.50
N LEU A 168 -17.62 21.25 23.67
CA LEU A 168 -16.67 21.07 22.58
C LEU A 168 -16.32 19.57 22.41
N GLU A 169 -16.41 19.04 21.20
CA GLU A 169 -15.98 17.66 20.96
C GLU A 169 -14.44 17.57 20.97
N ALA A 170 -13.89 16.76 21.87
CA ALA A 170 -12.44 16.54 21.97
C ALA A 170 -12.02 15.28 21.18
N ARG A 171 -10.96 15.39 20.38
CA ARG A 171 -10.33 14.23 19.71
C ARG A 171 -9.11 13.73 20.49
N THR A 172 -9.37 12.94 21.53
CA THR A 172 -8.34 12.27 22.33
C THR A 172 -7.76 11.03 21.65
N LEU A 173 -6.48 10.74 21.90
CA LEU A 173 -5.79 9.52 21.46
C LEU A 173 -6.48 8.27 22.03
N SER A 174 -6.53 7.22 21.22
CA SER A 174 -6.96 5.89 21.66
C SER A 174 -5.91 5.17 22.49
N LEU A 175 -4.70 5.74 22.57
CA LEU A 175 -3.57 5.23 23.31
C LEU A 175 -3.34 5.99 24.62
N GLY A 176 -2.74 5.31 25.57
CA GLY A 176 -2.35 5.89 26.83
C GLY A 176 -1.61 4.91 27.74
N PRO A 177 -1.44 5.30 29.01
CA PRO A 177 -0.89 4.41 30.02
C PRO A 177 -1.85 3.24 30.28
N PRO A 178 -1.37 2.15 30.90
CA PRO A 178 -2.23 1.05 31.31
C PRO A 178 -3.33 1.54 32.26
N ASP A 179 -4.57 1.12 32.02
CA ASP A 179 -5.78 1.54 32.76
C ASP A 179 -6.47 0.31 33.37
N GLY A 180 -5.69 -0.49 34.10
CA GLY A 180 -6.14 -1.73 34.77
C GLY A 180 -5.69 -3.03 34.10
N PRO A 181 -6.04 -4.19 34.68
CA PRO A 181 -5.45 -5.49 34.32
C PRO A 181 -5.83 -6.01 32.93
N GLU A 182 -7.02 -5.67 32.42
CA GLU A 182 -7.47 -6.10 31.09
C GLU A 182 -7.08 -5.12 29.98
N THR A 183 -6.12 -4.23 30.23
CA THR A 183 -5.67 -3.28 29.22
C THR A 183 -4.89 -3.99 28.11
N VAL A 184 -5.13 -3.61 26.86
CA VAL A 184 -4.45 -4.22 25.71
C VAL A 184 -3.20 -3.42 25.37
N ALA A 185 -2.03 -4.04 25.51
CA ALA A 185 -0.74 -3.46 25.12
C ALA A 185 -0.49 -3.58 23.61
N ILE A 186 0.14 -2.56 23.02
CA ILE A 186 0.59 -2.57 21.63
C ILE A 186 2.02 -3.09 21.56
N ARG A 187 2.29 -3.97 20.60
CA ARG A 187 3.58 -4.66 20.47
C ARG A 187 4.76 -3.74 20.14
N ASN A 188 4.53 -2.66 19.38
CA ASN A 188 5.57 -1.73 18.96
C ASN A 188 5.07 -0.28 19.12
N PRO A 189 4.97 0.22 20.36
CA PRO A 189 4.47 1.56 20.61
C PRO A 189 5.52 2.61 20.24
N LEU A 190 5.09 3.76 19.74
CA LEU A 190 5.98 4.88 19.42
C LEU A 190 6.53 5.56 20.69
N SER A 191 5.79 5.50 21.80
CA SER A 191 6.21 5.99 23.12
C SER A 191 5.72 5.07 24.23
N ALA A 192 6.40 5.07 25.38
CA ALA A 192 6.01 4.29 26.55
C ALA A 192 4.67 4.78 27.16
N GLU A 193 4.39 6.09 27.07
CA GLU A 193 3.16 6.70 27.57
C GLU A 193 1.93 6.36 26.72
N GLU A 194 2.13 5.86 25.49
CA GLU A 194 1.08 5.51 24.53
C GLU A 194 1.15 4.01 24.18
N ALA A 195 1.60 3.18 25.15
CA ALA A 195 1.81 1.76 24.94
C ALA A 195 0.56 0.89 24.99
N HIS A 196 -0.59 1.44 25.44
CA HIS A 196 -1.79 0.66 25.69
C HIS A 196 -3.04 1.29 25.08
N LEU A 197 -4.00 0.47 24.63
CA LEU A 197 -5.32 0.94 24.22
C LEU A 197 -6.14 1.40 25.43
N ARG A 198 -6.77 2.57 25.32
CA ARG A 198 -7.59 3.13 26.40
C ARG A 198 -8.82 2.25 26.71
N ARG A 199 -9.11 2.11 28.00
CA ARG A 199 -10.34 1.47 28.49
C ARG A 199 -11.45 2.46 28.82
N ARG A 200 -11.09 3.71 29.09
CA ARG A 200 -12.01 4.78 29.47
C ARG A 200 -11.72 6.03 28.64
N LEU A 201 -12.75 6.82 28.36
CA LEU A 201 -12.60 8.09 27.63
C LEU A 201 -12.11 9.22 28.54
N LEU A 202 -12.46 9.17 29.82
CA LEU A 202 -12.22 10.22 30.81
C LEU A 202 -10.72 10.56 30.98
N PRO A 203 -9.78 9.60 31.11
CA PRO A 203 -8.35 9.93 31.22
C PRO A 203 -7.82 10.73 30.02
N GLY A 204 -8.29 10.41 28.82
CA GLY A 204 -7.94 11.16 27.61
C GLY A 204 -8.47 12.58 27.63
N LEU A 205 -9.71 12.78 28.11
CA LEU A 205 -10.34 14.10 28.24
C LEU A 205 -9.60 14.98 29.26
N ILE A 206 -9.24 14.42 30.40
CA ILE A 206 -8.47 15.12 31.44
C ILE A 206 -7.11 15.57 30.89
N ARG A 207 -6.38 14.67 30.21
CA ARG A 207 -5.10 15.01 29.57
C ARG A 207 -5.25 16.09 28.51
N SER A 208 -6.31 16.04 27.70
CA SER A 208 -6.59 17.07 26.68
C SER A 208 -6.78 18.44 27.32
N ARG A 209 -7.54 18.51 28.43
CA ARG A 209 -7.74 19.76 29.18
C ARG A 209 -6.44 20.26 29.81
N ALA A 210 -5.64 19.37 30.40
CA ALA A 210 -4.36 19.73 31.01
C ALA A 210 -3.36 20.31 30.01
N ARG A 211 -3.29 19.76 28.78
CA ARG A 211 -2.41 20.26 27.71
C ARG A 211 -2.94 21.53 27.03
N GLY A 212 -4.25 21.64 26.86
CA GLY A 212 -4.90 22.76 26.16
C GLY A 212 -4.74 24.12 26.86
N GLY A 213 -4.31 24.16 28.12
CA GLY A 213 -3.97 25.39 28.84
C GLY A 213 -2.52 25.86 28.67
N ALA A 214 -1.64 25.08 28.04
CA ALA A 214 -0.19 25.33 28.04
C ALA A 214 0.38 25.84 26.70
N GLY A 215 -0.36 25.72 25.58
CA GLY A 215 0.23 25.90 24.23
C GLY A 215 -0.46 26.90 23.29
N SER A 216 -1.69 27.32 23.57
CA SER A 216 -2.39 28.34 22.78
C SER A 216 -2.49 29.60 23.63
N GLY A 217 -1.92 30.72 23.19
CA GLY A 217 -1.98 32.03 23.87
C GLY A 217 -3.40 32.63 24.03
N GLU A 218 -4.43 31.81 23.81
CA GLU A 218 -5.82 32.12 24.01
C GLU A 218 -6.27 31.54 25.36
N ARG A 219 -6.79 32.42 26.23
CA ARG A 219 -7.28 32.06 27.56
C ARG A 219 -8.43 31.06 27.40
N VAL A 220 -8.19 29.79 27.71
CA VAL A 220 -9.25 28.78 27.77
C VAL A 220 -10.32 29.27 28.75
N PRO A 221 -11.58 29.40 28.34
CA PRO A 221 -12.62 29.93 29.23
C PRO A 221 -12.75 29.01 30.45
N PRO A 222 -12.93 29.58 31.66
CA PRO A 222 -12.94 28.83 32.91
C PRO A 222 -14.04 27.74 32.96
N ARG A 223 -15.07 27.86 32.12
CA ARG A 223 -16.19 26.93 31.99
C ARG A 223 -16.19 26.13 30.67
N ARG A 224 -15.03 25.85 30.07
CA ARG A 224 -14.95 24.93 28.93
C ARG A 224 -15.45 23.53 29.33
N MET A 225 -16.46 23.01 28.64
CA MET A 225 -16.94 21.63 28.82
C MET A 225 -16.61 20.84 27.56
N ASP A 226 -15.85 19.75 27.70
CA ASP A 226 -15.47 18.89 26.57
C ASP A 226 -16.22 17.56 26.64
N PHE A 227 -16.54 16.96 25.49
CA PHE A 227 -17.10 15.61 25.40
C PHE A 227 -16.38 14.76 24.35
N ARG A 228 -16.54 13.43 24.43
CA ARG A 228 -16.04 12.50 23.42
C ARG A 228 -17.05 11.39 23.19
N CYS A 229 -17.34 11.11 21.92
CA CYS A 229 -17.86 9.82 21.50
C CYS A 229 -16.71 9.00 20.89
N GLY A 230 -16.43 7.80 21.42
CA GLY A 230 -15.33 6.99 20.92
C GLY A 230 -15.28 5.61 21.56
N SER A 231 -14.56 4.70 20.92
CA SER A 231 -14.39 3.34 21.41
C SER A 231 -13.40 3.25 22.57
N THR A 232 -13.61 2.18 23.34
CA THR A 232 -12.77 1.70 24.44
C THR A 232 -12.51 0.22 24.20
N HIS A 233 -11.34 -0.27 24.61
CA HIS A 233 -10.91 -1.64 24.33
C HIS A 233 -10.45 -2.30 25.61
N GLY A 234 -10.89 -3.52 25.87
CA GLY A 234 -10.43 -4.33 26.99
C GLY A 234 -10.33 -5.78 26.55
N ARG A 235 -9.46 -6.54 27.21
CA ARG A 235 -9.48 -8.00 27.09
C ARG A 235 -10.81 -8.51 27.68
N PRO A 236 -11.49 -9.48 27.05
CA PRO A 236 -12.62 -10.13 27.69
C PRO A 236 -12.13 -10.84 28.96
N ALA A 237 -12.96 -10.85 30.01
CA ALA A 237 -12.63 -11.40 31.32
C ALA A 237 -12.19 -12.88 31.31
N SER A 238 -12.42 -13.60 30.20
CA SER A 238 -12.08 -15.01 29.99
C SER A 238 -10.86 -15.26 29.08
N ALA A 239 -10.14 -14.23 28.63
CA ALA A 239 -8.97 -14.43 27.76
C ALA A 239 -7.72 -14.85 28.58
N PRO A 240 -7.10 -16.02 28.32
CA PRO A 240 -5.89 -16.45 29.01
C PRO A 240 -4.75 -15.44 28.78
N LEU A 241 -3.96 -15.16 29.81
CA LEU A 241 -2.74 -14.35 29.69
C LEU A 241 -1.79 -15.07 28.70
N VAL A 242 -1.48 -14.40 27.59
CA VAL A 242 -0.47 -14.83 26.61
C VAL A 242 0.66 -13.82 26.66
#